data_AF-A0A5E4S7B8-F1
#
_entry.id   AF-A0A5E4S7B8-F1
#
_cell.length_a   1.000
_cell.length_b   1.000
_cell.length_c   1.000
_cell.angle_alpha   90.00
_cell.angle_beta   90.00
_cell.angle_gamma   90.00
#
_symmetry.space_group_name_H-M   'P 1'
#
loop_
_entity.id
_entity.type
_entity.pdbx_description
1 polymer ?
#
loop_
_entity_poly.entity_id
_entity_poly.type
_entity_poly.pdbx_seq_one_letter_code
_entity_poly.pdbx_strand_id
1 'polypeptide(L)'
;MVSRRCNPPHPGGCLGLVYVVLGQVGWFTCVLSAAKGDGWIGVALVAAMAAGHLCLDRRPLREAGFLVVVTVLGFGWESCVYRTGWIAYPNGVLVPGFAPYWMAGLWALFALQINPVFASLRRRRLLCAMLGAVGGPLSFRAGAALGAVQFIDIWRALALIGAGWAVMLPGLITLGEAIGSGPIASRKATDAMQHDDR
;
A
#
# COMPACT_ATOMS: atom_id res chain seq x y z
N MET A 1 -29.64 -28.53 18.33
CA MET A 1 -28.23 -28.19 18.64
C MET A 1 -27.54 -27.73 17.36
N VAL A 2 -27.37 -26.42 17.18
CA VAL A 2 -26.60 -25.86 16.05
C VAL A 2 -25.12 -26.11 16.34
N SER A 3 -24.50 -27.00 15.57
CA SER A 3 -23.06 -27.21 15.65
C SER A 3 -22.36 -25.93 15.16
N ARG A 4 -21.81 -25.15 16.09
CA ARG A 4 -20.82 -24.14 15.77
C ARG A 4 -19.60 -24.89 15.22
N ARG A 5 -19.46 -24.94 13.90
CA ARG A 5 -18.18 -25.32 13.29
C ARG A 5 -17.17 -24.27 13.76
N CYS A 6 -16.26 -24.65 14.65
CA CYS A 6 -15.06 -23.89 14.91
C CYS A 6 -14.28 -23.85 13.59
N ASN A 7 -14.37 -22.73 12.86
CA ASN A 7 -13.46 -22.51 11.75
C ASN A 7 -12.04 -22.45 12.33
N PRO A 8 -11.10 -23.28 11.85
CA PRO A 8 -9.70 -23.11 12.22
C PRO A 8 -9.25 -21.70 11.78
N PRO A 9 -8.30 -21.07 12.51
CA PRO A 9 -7.75 -19.80 12.10
C PRO A 9 -7.22 -19.91 10.67
N HIS A 10 -7.70 -19.05 9.77
CA HIS A 10 -7.26 -19.07 8.38
C HIS A 10 -5.73 -18.90 8.33
N PRO A 11 -4.97 -19.82 7.70
CA PRO A 11 -3.50 -19.75 7.61
C PRO A 11 -2.98 -18.47 6.91
N GLY A 12 -3.86 -17.68 6.30
CA GLY A 12 -3.54 -16.35 5.75
C GLY A 12 -3.39 -15.23 6.80
N GLY A 13 -3.83 -15.43 8.05
CA GLY A 13 -3.81 -14.38 9.08
C GLY A 13 -2.40 -13.99 9.54
N CYS A 14 -1.52 -14.97 9.78
CA CYS A 14 -0.14 -14.70 10.21
C CYS A 14 0.66 -13.98 9.13
N LEU A 15 0.49 -14.36 7.86
CA LEU A 15 1.19 -13.71 6.77
C LEU A 15 0.71 -12.26 6.58
N GLY A 16 -0.62 -12.03 6.59
CA GLY A 16 -1.16 -10.67 6.51
C GLY A 16 -0.62 -9.76 7.62
N LEU A 17 -0.50 -10.27 8.85
CA LEU A 17 0.08 -9.52 9.97
C LEU A 17 1.54 -9.14 9.74
N VAL A 18 2.35 -10.04 9.17
CA VAL A 18 3.74 -9.74 8.79
C VAL A 18 3.79 -8.56 7.81
N TYR A 19 2.93 -8.55 6.79
CA TYR A 19 2.88 -7.43 5.83
C TYR A 19 2.38 -6.13 6.46
N VAL A 20 1.49 -6.19 7.46
CA VAL A 20 1.09 -5.00 8.24
C VAL A 20 2.29 -4.45 9.02
N VAL A 21 3.04 -5.30 9.71
CA VAL A 21 4.22 -4.88 10.48
C VAL A 21 5.30 -4.31 9.55
N LEU A 22 5.61 -4.99 8.45
CA LEU A 22 6.54 -4.51 7.43
C LEU A 22 6.07 -3.18 6.82
N GLY A 23 4.76 -3.04 6.58
CA GLY A 23 4.14 -1.79 6.13
C GLY A 23 4.36 -0.64 7.10
N GLN A 24 4.18 -0.86 8.40
CA GLN A 24 4.44 0.17 9.41
C GLN A 24 5.93 0.53 9.49
N VAL A 25 6.81 -0.46 9.55
CA VAL A 25 8.27 -0.24 9.57
C VAL A 25 8.70 0.55 8.34
N GLY A 26 8.32 0.11 7.14
CA GLY A 26 8.64 0.78 5.89
C GLY A 26 8.08 2.21 5.83
N TRP A 27 6.84 2.41 6.30
CA TRP A 27 6.21 3.73 6.32
C TRP A 27 6.95 4.69 7.24
N PHE A 28 7.23 4.28 8.50
CA PHE A 28 7.96 5.11 9.45
C PHE A 28 9.37 5.42 8.95
N THR A 29 10.09 4.44 8.40
CA THR A 29 11.44 4.67 7.85
C THR A 29 11.38 5.65 6.68
N CYS A 30 10.43 5.51 5.75
CA CYS A 30 10.26 6.46 4.64
C CYS A 30 9.95 7.87 5.13
N VAL A 31 8.98 8.02 6.02
CA VAL A 31 8.52 9.33 6.48
C VAL A 31 9.59 10.03 7.32
N LEU A 32 10.21 9.33 8.27
CA LEU A 32 11.25 9.91 9.14
C LEU A 32 12.52 10.25 8.38
N SER A 33 12.94 9.40 7.43
CA SER A 33 14.11 9.69 6.60
C SER A 33 13.85 10.86 5.65
N ALA A 34 12.66 10.92 5.04
CA ALA A 34 12.23 12.06 4.22
C ALA A 34 12.19 13.37 5.00
N ALA A 35 11.65 13.35 6.23
CA ALA A 35 11.62 14.53 7.09
C ALA A 35 13.02 15.08 7.39
N LYS A 36 14.04 14.21 7.44
CA LYS A 36 15.45 14.58 7.66
C LYS A 36 16.22 14.94 6.38
N GLY A 37 15.62 14.76 5.20
CA GLY A 37 16.28 14.97 3.91
C GLY A 37 16.85 13.72 3.26
N ASP A 38 16.91 12.60 3.99
CA ASP A 38 17.53 11.33 3.57
C ASP A 38 16.50 10.31 3.05
N GLY A 39 15.48 10.75 2.30
CA GLY A 39 14.37 9.90 1.85
C GLY A 39 14.79 8.62 1.09
N TRP A 40 16.01 8.58 0.55
CA TRP A 40 16.60 7.43 -0.12
C TRP A 40 16.72 6.21 0.79
N ILE A 41 16.89 6.40 2.11
CA ILE A 41 16.95 5.30 3.10
C ILE A 41 15.64 4.53 3.10
N GLY A 42 14.51 5.23 3.15
CA GLY A 42 13.19 4.63 3.05
C GLY A 42 12.97 3.89 1.74
N VAL A 43 13.33 4.54 0.62
CA VAL A 43 13.20 3.94 -0.71
C VAL A 43 14.05 2.68 -0.85
N ALA A 44 15.29 2.68 -0.34
CA ALA A 44 16.18 1.52 -0.37
C ALA A 44 15.61 0.36 0.46
N LEU A 45 15.06 0.65 1.65
CA LEU A 45 14.39 -0.37 2.47
C LEU A 45 13.19 -0.97 1.74
N VAL A 46 12.33 -0.14 1.15
CA VAL A 46 11.17 -0.64 0.40
C VAL A 46 11.60 -1.44 -0.82
N ALA A 47 12.65 -1.02 -1.52
CA ALA A 47 13.20 -1.78 -2.64
C ALA A 47 13.70 -3.17 -2.19
N ALA A 48 14.37 -3.27 -1.04
CA ALA A 48 14.77 -4.54 -0.46
C ALA A 48 13.56 -5.42 -0.07
N MET A 49 12.52 -4.83 0.52
CA MET A 49 11.27 -5.54 0.82
C MET A 49 10.58 -6.05 -0.45
N ALA A 50 10.53 -5.22 -1.50
CA ALA A 50 9.96 -5.59 -2.79
C ALA A 50 10.76 -6.72 -3.45
N ALA A 51 12.09 -6.62 -3.47
CA ALA A 51 12.95 -7.69 -3.99
C ALA A 51 12.74 -9.00 -3.22
N GLY A 52 12.71 -8.95 -1.89
CA GLY A 52 12.41 -10.11 -1.04
C GLY A 52 11.04 -10.72 -1.33
N HIS A 53 10.01 -9.88 -1.49
CA HIS A 53 8.67 -10.32 -1.86
C HIS A 53 8.65 -11.04 -3.21
N LEU A 54 9.27 -10.43 -4.23
CA LEU A 54 9.33 -10.99 -5.58
C LEU A 54 10.11 -12.31 -5.63
N CYS A 55 11.22 -12.43 -4.89
CA CYS A 55 11.99 -13.67 -4.80
C CYS A 55 11.19 -14.83 -4.17
N LEU A 56 10.20 -14.52 -3.32
CA LEU A 56 9.35 -15.51 -2.66
C LEU A 56 8.06 -15.81 -3.44
N ASP A 57 7.67 -14.96 -4.40
CA ASP A 57 6.46 -15.14 -5.21
C ASP A 57 6.69 -16.18 -6.32
N ARG A 58 5.64 -16.95 -6.64
CA ARG A 58 5.69 -17.96 -7.72
C ARG A 58 5.58 -17.35 -9.11
N ARG A 59 5.15 -16.09 -9.24
CA ARG A 59 4.97 -15.35 -10.50
C ARG A 59 5.56 -13.94 -10.39
N PRO A 60 6.89 -13.81 -10.19
CA PRO A 60 7.55 -12.55 -9.87
C PRO A 60 7.32 -11.45 -10.91
N LEU A 61 7.31 -11.78 -12.21
CA LEU A 61 7.12 -10.78 -13.26
C LEU A 61 5.73 -10.11 -13.22
N ARG A 62 4.70 -10.89 -12.89
CA ARG A 62 3.32 -10.40 -12.82
C ARG A 62 3.11 -9.54 -11.57
N GLU A 63 3.70 -9.96 -10.46
CA GLU A 63 3.68 -9.16 -9.23
C GLU A 63 4.52 -7.88 -9.37
N ALA A 64 5.69 -7.95 -10.03
CA ALA A 64 6.50 -6.78 -10.34
C ALA A 64 5.73 -5.79 -11.24
N GLY A 65 5.01 -6.29 -12.25
CA GLY A 65 4.13 -5.46 -13.07
C GLY A 65 3.04 -4.76 -12.25
N PHE A 66 2.43 -5.47 -11.30
CA PHE A 66 1.45 -4.87 -10.38
C PHE A 66 2.08 -3.78 -9.50
N LEU A 67 3.24 -4.04 -8.89
CA LEU A 67 3.96 -3.05 -8.09
C LEU A 67 4.25 -1.78 -8.90
N VAL A 68 4.79 -1.94 -10.11
CA VAL A 68 5.10 -0.81 -11.01
C VAL A 68 3.86 -0.01 -11.36
N VAL A 69 2.76 -0.67 -11.74
CA VAL A 69 1.50 0.02 -12.09
C VAL A 69 0.97 0.82 -10.91
N VAL A 70 0.91 0.22 -9.72
CA VAL A 70 0.42 0.91 -8.51
C VAL A 70 1.34 2.07 -8.13
N THR A 71 2.65 1.88 -8.20
CA THR A 71 3.63 2.94 -7.92
C THR A 71 3.48 4.11 -8.89
N VAL A 72 3.33 3.87 -10.19
CA VAL A 72 3.18 4.93 -11.19
C VAL A 72 1.86 5.67 -11.04
N LEU A 73 0.74 4.94 -10.88
CA LEU A 73 -0.58 5.56 -10.68
C LEU A 73 -0.61 6.39 -9.39
N GLY A 74 -0.06 5.82 -8.31
CA GLY A 74 0.08 6.46 -7.02
C GLY A 74 0.92 7.73 -7.07
N PHE A 75 2.13 7.63 -7.61
CA PHE A 75 3.03 8.78 -7.74
C PHE A 75 2.44 9.88 -8.65
N GLY A 76 1.72 9.49 -9.71
CA GLY A 76 0.98 10.42 -10.56
C GLY A 76 -0.11 11.15 -9.79
N TRP A 77 -0.92 10.42 -9.00
CA TRP A 77 -1.90 11.02 -8.11
C TRP A 77 -1.27 11.99 -7.11
N GLU A 78 -0.18 11.61 -6.44
CA GLU A 78 0.49 12.49 -5.48
C GLU A 78 1.06 13.74 -6.13
N SER A 79 1.53 13.62 -7.37
CA SER A 79 2.00 14.78 -8.14
C SER A 79 0.83 15.72 -8.46
N CYS A 80 -0.37 15.21 -8.75
CA CYS A 80 -1.57 16.04 -8.91
C CYS A 80 -1.94 16.76 -7.62
N VAL A 81 -1.92 16.06 -6.48
CA VAL A 81 -2.18 16.67 -5.15
C VAL A 81 -1.14 17.75 -4.86
N TYR A 82 0.14 17.48 -5.08
CA TYR A 82 1.21 18.45 -4.88
C TYR A 82 1.05 19.71 -5.74
N ARG A 83 0.67 19.55 -7.02
CA ARG A 83 0.46 20.68 -7.95
C ARG A 83 -0.66 21.63 -7.56
N THR A 84 -1.60 21.21 -6.70
CA THR A 84 -2.63 22.11 -6.17
C THR A 84 -2.04 23.25 -5.32
N GLY A 85 -0.83 23.06 -4.79
CA GLY A 85 -0.19 23.99 -3.85
C GLY A 85 -0.78 23.92 -2.44
N TRP A 86 -1.73 23.01 -2.16
CA TRP A 86 -2.34 22.87 -0.84
C TRP A 86 -1.48 22.08 0.15
N ILE A 87 -0.51 21.32 -0.36
CA ILE A 87 0.54 20.66 0.42
C ILE A 87 1.92 21.02 -0.14
N ALA A 88 2.91 21.03 0.74
CA ALA A 88 4.32 21.19 0.40
C ALA A 88 5.14 20.06 1.01
N TYR A 89 6.19 19.66 0.30
CA TYR A 89 7.16 18.67 0.78
C TYR A 89 8.49 19.40 1.04
N PRO A 90 8.99 19.41 2.29
CA PRO A 90 10.24 20.11 2.62
C PRO A 90 11.46 19.55 1.88
N ASN A 91 11.48 18.24 1.62
CA ASN A 91 12.62 17.53 1.06
C ASN A 91 12.22 16.52 -0.02
N GLY A 92 13.17 16.23 -0.92
CA GLY A 92 13.11 15.11 -1.86
C GLY A 92 12.37 15.36 -3.17
N VAL A 93 12.00 16.61 -3.46
CA VAL A 93 11.50 16.99 -4.80
C VAL A 93 12.70 17.11 -5.75
N LEU A 94 12.77 16.23 -6.76
CA LEU A 94 13.84 16.25 -7.77
C LEU A 94 13.46 17.08 -8.99
N VAL A 95 12.20 16.98 -9.41
CA VAL A 95 11.66 17.70 -10.58
C VAL A 95 10.54 18.62 -10.09
N PRO A 96 10.62 19.94 -10.34
CA PRO A 96 9.56 20.86 -9.99
C PRO A 96 8.20 20.42 -10.54
N GLY A 97 7.17 20.52 -9.71
CA GLY A 97 5.81 20.11 -10.07
C GLY A 97 5.54 18.60 -10.01
N PHE A 98 6.48 17.78 -9.55
CA PHE A 98 6.24 16.36 -9.22
C PHE A 98 6.38 16.11 -7.72
N ALA A 99 5.66 15.11 -7.23
CA ALA A 99 5.80 14.63 -5.86
C ALA A 99 7.26 14.19 -5.60
N PRO A 100 7.72 14.22 -4.34
CA PRO A 100 9.09 13.83 -4.03
C PRO A 100 9.30 12.34 -4.27
N TYR A 101 10.51 11.94 -4.65
CA TYR A 101 10.81 10.57 -5.10
C TYR A 101 10.45 9.50 -4.05
N TRP A 102 10.54 9.83 -2.75
CA TRP A 102 10.22 8.91 -1.66
C TRP A 102 8.73 8.56 -1.58
N MET A 103 7.84 9.37 -2.17
CA MET A 103 6.42 9.00 -2.31
C MET A 103 6.24 7.80 -3.23
N ALA A 104 7.08 7.64 -4.27
CA ALA A 104 7.06 6.44 -5.10
C ALA A 104 7.40 5.19 -4.26
N GLY A 105 8.32 5.32 -3.29
CA GLY A 105 8.62 4.28 -2.31
C GLY A 105 7.42 3.92 -1.43
N LEU A 106 6.71 4.91 -0.88
CA LEU A 106 5.49 4.65 -0.11
C LEU A 106 4.39 3.97 -0.94
N TRP A 107 4.24 4.33 -2.21
CA TRP A 107 3.29 3.66 -3.10
C TRP A 107 3.70 2.23 -3.46
N ALA A 108 5.00 1.97 -3.65
CA ALA A 108 5.51 0.60 -3.81
C ALA A 108 5.26 -0.24 -2.54
N LEU A 109 5.52 0.33 -1.37
CA LEU A 109 5.23 -0.31 -0.08
C LEU A 109 3.73 -0.59 0.10
N PHE A 110 2.89 0.34 -0.34
CA PHE A 110 1.45 0.15 -0.32
C PHE A 110 1.02 -0.99 -1.25
N ALA A 111 1.60 -1.06 -2.45
CA ALA A 111 1.34 -2.12 -3.42
C ALA A 111 1.64 -3.52 -2.84
N LEU A 112 2.76 -3.67 -2.12
CA LEU A 112 3.11 -4.92 -1.42
C LEU A 112 2.05 -5.37 -0.40
N GLN A 113 1.26 -4.45 0.14
CA GLN A 113 0.25 -4.76 1.16
C GLN A 113 -1.11 -5.10 0.56
N ILE A 114 -1.43 -4.68 -0.68
CA ILE A 114 -2.76 -4.84 -1.27
C ILE A 114 -3.25 -6.29 -1.23
N ASN A 115 -2.45 -7.23 -1.75
CA ASN A 115 -2.84 -8.63 -1.83
C ASN A 115 -2.85 -9.33 -0.45
N PRO A 116 -1.80 -9.27 0.38
CA PRO A 116 -1.77 -10.01 1.64
C PRO A 116 -2.65 -9.40 2.75
N VAL A 117 -2.85 -8.07 2.77
CA VAL A 117 -3.59 -7.39 3.85
C VAL A 117 -5.05 -7.16 3.47
N PHE A 118 -5.32 -6.72 2.24
CA PHE A 118 -6.66 -6.25 1.85
C PHE A 118 -7.50 -7.29 1.09
N ALA A 119 -7.02 -8.54 0.94
CA ALA A 119 -7.76 -9.61 0.27
C ALA A 119 -9.19 -9.81 0.81
N SER A 120 -9.36 -9.72 2.13
CA SER A 120 -10.66 -9.92 2.80
C SER A 120 -11.67 -8.81 2.50
N LEU A 121 -11.19 -7.62 2.08
CA LEU A 121 -12.03 -6.46 1.80
C LEU A 121 -12.48 -6.37 0.34
N ARG A 122 -12.00 -7.26 -0.55
CA ARG A 122 -12.37 -7.27 -1.99
C ARG A 122 -13.89 -7.25 -2.23
N ARG A 123 -14.67 -7.92 -1.36
CA ARG A 123 -16.14 -7.98 -1.45
C ARG A 123 -16.87 -6.81 -0.77
N ARG A 124 -16.16 -5.94 -0.05
CA ARG A 124 -16.73 -4.85 0.77
C ARG A 124 -16.28 -3.47 0.28
N ARG A 125 -16.59 -3.14 -0.98
CA ARG A 125 -16.11 -1.91 -1.66
C ARG A 125 -16.43 -0.62 -0.91
N LEU A 126 -17.61 -0.51 -0.29
CA LEU A 126 -17.97 0.67 0.51
C LEU A 126 -17.07 0.81 1.75
N LEU A 127 -16.76 -0.30 2.43
CA LEU A 127 -15.85 -0.29 3.56
C LEU A 127 -14.43 0.10 3.12
N CYS A 128 -13.97 -0.39 1.96
CA CYS A 128 -12.70 0.07 1.38
C CYS A 128 -12.70 1.57 1.11
N ALA A 129 -13.78 2.10 0.51
CA ALA A 129 -13.88 3.53 0.24
C ALA A 129 -13.82 4.35 1.54
N MET A 130 -14.54 3.94 2.58
CA MET A 130 -14.49 4.61 3.89
C MET A 130 -13.11 4.52 4.55
N LEU A 131 -12.47 3.35 4.50
CA LEU A 131 -11.12 3.16 5.04
C LEU A 131 -10.09 4.01 4.29
N GLY A 132 -10.23 4.16 2.98
CA GLY A 132 -9.38 5.06 2.18
C GLY A 132 -9.63 6.52 2.53
N ALA A 133 -10.91 6.92 2.57
CA ALA A 133 -11.33 8.29 2.89
C ALA A 133 -10.84 8.78 4.26
N VAL A 134 -10.68 7.87 5.22
CA VAL A 134 -10.19 8.18 6.57
C VAL A 134 -8.68 7.93 6.68
N GLY A 135 -8.21 6.79 6.19
CA GLY A 135 -6.81 6.35 6.31
C GLY A 135 -5.83 7.24 5.55
N GLY A 136 -6.19 7.69 4.35
CA GLY A 136 -5.36 8.61 3.55
C GLY A 136 -5.10 9.92 4.30
N PRO A 137 -6.14 10.70 4.66
CA PRO A 137 -5.99 11.94 5.43
C PRO A 137 -5.25 11.76 6.76
N LEU A 138 -5.52 10.67 7.50
CA LEU A 138 -4.81 10.39 8.76
C LEU A 138 -3.31 10.13 8.52
N SER A 139 -2.96 9.38 7.47
CA SER A 139 -1.56 9.13 7.12
C SER A 139 -0.83 10.43 6.75
N PHE A 140 -1.48 11.32 5.99
CA PHE A 140 -0.91 12.63 5.66
C PHE A 140 -0.77 13.53 6.89
N ARG A 141 -1.74 13.52 7.81
CA ARG A 141 -1.61 14.24 9.09
C ARG A 141 -0.46 13.70 9.95
N ALA A 142 -0.26 12.38 9.99
CA ALA A 142 0.86 11.78 10.70
C ALA A 142 2.19 12.16 10.04
N GLY A 143 2.28 12.12 8.70
CA GLY A 143 3.44 12.57 7.95
C GLY A 143 3.76 14.05 8.20
N ALA A 144 2.74 14.90 8.31
CA ALA A 144 2.92 16.31 8.64
C ALA A 144 3.40 16.51 10.08
N ALA A 145 2.85 15.76 11.05
CA ALA A 145 3.32 15.79 12.43
C ALA A 145 4.78 15.35 12.57
N LEU A 146 5.25 14.47 11.68
CA LEU A 146 6.63 14.00 11.61
C LEU A 146 7.55 14.90 10.77
N GLY A 147 7.03 15.98 10.17
CA GLY A 147 7.81 16.95 9.40
C GLY A 147 8.08 16.56 7.94
N ALA A 148 7.48 15.49 7.43
CA ALA A 148 7.65 15.06 6.03
C ALA A 148 6.75 15.84 5.05
N VAL A 149 5.66 16.43 5.55
CA VAL A 149 4.66 17.17 4.75
C VAL A 149 4.27 18.44 5.49
N GLN A 150 3.94 19.50 4.76
CA GLN A 150 3.36 20.71 5.30
C GLN A 150 2.03 20.99 4.61
N PHE A 151 1.01 21.33 5.39
CA PHE A 151 -0.28 21.76 4.86
C PHE A 151 -0.29 23.27 4.70
N ILE A 152 -0.56 23.74 3.49
CA ILE A 152 -0.78 25.15 3.18
C ILE A 152 -2.27 25.48 3.33
N ASP A 153 -3.15 24.65 2.76
CA ASP A 153 -4.60 24.66 3.02
C ASP A 153 -5.03 23.27 3.49
N ILE A 154 -5.09 23.09 4.81
CA ILE A 154 -5.36 21.80 5.43
C ILE A 154 -6.71 21.23 5.04
N TRP A 155 -7.77 22.05 4.98
CA TRP A 155 -9.12 21.54 4.75
C TRP A 155 -9.30 21.08 3.32
N ARG A 156 -8.81 21.88 2.34
CA ARG A 156 -8.86 21.48 0.93
C ARG A 156 -7.97 20.29 0.63
N ALA A 157 -6.77 20.25 1.22
CA ALA A 157 -5.87 19.12 1.08
C ALA A 157 -6.50 17.83 1.63
N LEU A 158 -7.00 17.83 2.87
CA LEU A 158 -7.60 16.64 3.47
C LEU A 158 -8.87 16.19 2.74
N ALA A 159 -9.69 17.13 2.24
CA ALA A 159 -10.86 16.80 1.44
C ALA A 159 -10.47 16.13 0.11
N LEU A 160 -9.48 16.67 -0.60
CA LEU A 160 -8.98 16.09 -1.86
C LEU A 160 -8.33 14.72 -1.66
N ILE A 161 -7.47 14.61 -0.65
CA ILE A 161 -6.81 13.35 -0.29
C ILE A 161 -7.86 12.31 0.11
N GLY A 162 -8.83 12.68 0.94
CA GLY A 162 -9.92 11.79 1.36
C GLY A 162 -10.75 11.31 0.17
N ALA A 163 -11.18 12.22 -0.71
CA ALA A 163 -11.93 11.88 -1.91
C ALA A 163 -11.14 10.97 -2.87
N GLY A 164 -9.86 11.29 -3.09
CA GLY A 164 -8.96 10.49 -3.92
C GLY A 164 -8.78 9.08 -3.37
N TRP A 165 -8.44 8.95 -2.09
CA TRP A 165 -8.26 7.64 -1.45
C TRP A 165 -9.55 6.82 -1.33
N ALA A 166 -10.71 7.47 -1.25
CA ALA A 166 -12.01 6.79 -1.29
C ALA A 166 -12.24 6.04 -2.60
N VAL A 167 -11.67 6.54 -3.71
CA VAL A 167 -11.75 5.92 -5.04
C VAL A 167 -10.55 5.01 -5.31
N MET A 168 -9.35 5.46 -4.98
CA MET A 168 -8.12 4.72 -5.27
C MET A 168 -8.06 3.40 -4.50
N LEU A 169 -8.39 3.37 -3.21
CA LEU A 169 -8.27 2.14 -2.43
C LEU A 169 -9.11 0.98 -3.00
N PRO A 170 -10.44 1.13 -3.23
CA PRO A 170 -11.21 0.06 -3.88
C PRO A 170 -10.72 -0.24 -5.30
N GLY A 171 -10.30 0.77 -6.08
CA GLY A 171 -9.77 0.59 -7.43
C GLY A 171 -8.50 -0.27 -7.47
N LEU A 172 -7.55 0.01 -6.58
CA LEU A 172 -6.29 -0.72 -6.47
C LEU A 172 -6.49 -2.15 -5.97
N ILE A 173 -7.45 -2.37 -5.07
CA ILE A 173 -7.84 -3.71 -4.63
C ILE A 173 -8.42 -4.51 -5.79
N THR A 174 -9.28 -3.91 -6.63
CA THR A 174 -9.80 -4.59 -7.83
C THR A 174 -8.72 -4.85 -8.88
N LEU A 175 -7.75 -3.94 -9.02
CA LEU A 175 -6.60 -4.12 -9.89
C LEU A 175 -5.71 -5.28 -9.41
N GLY A 176 -5.47 -5.38 -8.11
CA GLY A 176 -4.72 -6.48 -7.51
C GLY A 176 -5.41 -7.83 -7.64
N GLU A 177 -6.75 -7.87 -7.69
CA GLU A 177 -7.50 -9.07 -8.02
C GLU A 177 -7.33 -9.50 -9.48
N ALA A 178 -7.35 -8.55 -10.42
CA ALA A 178 -7.20 -8.83 -11.85
C ALA A 178 -5.75 -9.20 -12.24
N ILE A 179 -4.77 -8.49 -11.70
CA ILE A 179 -3.37 -8.56 -12.16
C ILE A 179 -2.47 -9.25 -11.13
N GLY A 180 -2.72 -9.12 -9.83
CA GLY A 180 -1.82 -9.60 -8.78
C GLY A 180 -1.80 -11.12 -8.59
N SER A 181 -0.67 -11.68 -8.15
CA SER A 181 -0.59 -13.07 -7.70
C SER A 181 -1.55 -13.27 -6.53
N GLY A 182 -2.58 -14.10 -6.70
CA GLY A 182 -3.55 -14.37 -5.63
C GLY A 182 -2.87 -14.84 -4.34
N PRO A 183 -3.56 -14.82 -3.17
CA PRO A 183 -2.92 -15.02 -1.87
C PRO A 183 -2.07 -16.29 -1.81
N ILE A 184 -0.82 -16.17 -1.36
CA ILE A 184 0.14 -17.28 -1.18
C ILE A 184 -0.49 -18.48 -0.47
N ALA A 185 -1.40 -18.23 0.49
CA ALA A 185 -2.08 -19.26 1.29
C ALA A 185 -3.22 -19.98 0.56
N SER A 186 -3.88 -19.37 -0.43
CA SER A 186 -5.07 -19.94 -1.07
C SER A 186 -4.77 -21.11 -2.01
N ARG A 187 -3.51 -21.30 -2.44
CA ARG A 187 -3.11 -22.32 -3.41
C ARG A 187 -2.38 -23.52 -2.83
N LYS A 188 -1.72 -23.40 -1.66
CA LYS A 188 -1.13 -24.57 -0.98
C LYS A 188 -2.20 -25.61 -0.63
N ALA A 189 -3.42 -25.18 -0.29
CA ALA A 189 -4.53 -26.08 -0.03
C ALA A 189 -4.98 -26.84 -1.30
N THR A 190 -4.97 -26.19 -2.46
CA THR A 190 -5.33 -26.84 -3.75
C THR A 190 -4.25 -27.80 -4.22
N ASP A 191 -2.97 -27.40 -4.15
CA ASP A 191 -1.86 -28.24 -4.55
C ASP A 191 -1.70 -29.47 -3.64
N ALA A 192 -1.97 -29.33 -2.32
CA ALA A 192 -1.94 -30.45 -1.39
C ALA A 192 -3.09 -31.45 -1.63
N MET A 193 -4.29 -30.96 -1.95
CA MET A 193 -5.43 -31.83 -2.29
C MET A 193 -5.22 -32.60 -3.61
N GLN A 194 -4.55 -31.98 -4.59
CA GLN A 194 -4.25 -32.65 -5.87
C GLN A 194 -3.10 -33.66 -5.79
N HIS A 195 -2.31 -33.66 -4.69
CA HIS A 195 -1.23 -34.61 -4.49
C HIS A 195 -1.62 -35.78 -3.57
N ASP A 196 -2.69 -35.65 -2.79
CA ASP A 196 -3.25 -36.71 -1.93
C ASP A 196 -4.20 -37.66 -2.72
N ASP A 197 -4.73 -37.21 -3.86
CA ASP A 197 -5.60 -37.98 -4.77
C ASP A 197 -4.82 -38.79 -5.85
N ARG A 198 -3.50 -38.98 -5.72
CA ARG A 198 -2.66 -39.79 -6.63
C ARG A 198 -1.84 -40.82 -5.88
#